data_AF-A0A5K0V1R0-F1
#
_entry.id   AF-A0A5K0V1R0-F1
#
_cell.length_a   1.000
_cell.length_b   1.000
_cell.length_c   1.000
_cell.angle_alpha   90.00
_cell.angle_beta   90.00
_cell.angle_gamma   90.00
#
_symmetry.space_group_name_H-M   'P 1'
#
loop_
_entity.id
_entity.type
_entity.pdbx_description
1 polymer ?
#
loop_
_entity_poly.entity_id
_entity_poly.type
_entity_poly.pdbx_seq_one_letter_code
_entity_poly.pdbx_strand_id
1 'polypeptide(L)' 'MASSKTITNVLLVIVMATAASAATYTVGDSSGWIIPPTPNFYDTWVASKTFRVNDKL' A
#
# COMPACT_ATOMS: atom_id res chain seq x y z
N MET A 1 8.46 28.85 -21.76
CA MET A 1 8.95 28.93 -20.37
C MET A 1 7.72 28.89 -19.48
N ALA A 2 7.50 27.81 -18.72
CA ALA A 2 6.33 27.71 -17.84
C ALA A 2 6.44 28.75 -16.71
N SER A 3 5.34 29.42 -16.37
CA SER A 3 5.37 30.43 -15.29
C SER A 3 5.63 29.75 -13.94
N SER A 4 6.27 30.46 -13.00
CA SER A 4 6.56 29.95 -11.64
C SER A 4 5.32 29.36 -10.95
N LYS A 5 4.14 29.99 -11.12
CA LYS A 5 2.86 29.48 -10.58
C LYS A 5 2.43 28.15 -11.20
N THR A 6 2.66 28.00 -12.50
CA THR A 6 2.38 26.74 -13.22
C THR A 6 3.29 25.63 -12.71
N ILE A 7 4.57 25.94 -12.47
CA ILE A 7 5.55 24.99 -11.93
C ILE A 7 5.16 24.58 -10.49
N THR A 8 4.81 25.53 -9.62
CA THR A 8 4.36 25.24 -8.25
C THR A 8 3.12 24.37 -8.22
N ASN A 9 2.13 24.64 -9.07
CA ASN A 9 0.90 23.85 -9.13
C ASN A 9 1.17 22.42 -9.63
N VAL A 10 2.05 22.26 -10.62
CA VAL A 10 2.45 20.92 -11.11
C VAL A 10 3.19 20.14 -10.03
N LEU A 11 4.12 20.77 -9.30
CA LEU A 11 4.80 20.15 -8.17
C LEU A 11 3.82 19.71 -7.07
N LEU A 12 2.82 20.53 -6.75
CA LEU A 12 1.81 20.19 -5.76
C LEU A 12 0.98 18.96 -6.17
N VAL A 13 0.56 18.88 -7.43
CA VAL A 13 -0.19 17.73 -7.97
C VAL A 13 0.64 16.45 -7.92
N ILE A 14 1.93 16.52 -8.27
CA ILE A 14 2.82 15.36 -8.23
C ILE A 14 3.01 14.85 -6.80
N VAL A 15 3.18 15.74 -5.81
CA VAL A 15 3.30 15.37 -4.39
C VAL A 15 2.02 14.74 -3.85
N MET A 16 0.84 15.20 -4.30
CA MET A 16 -0.43 14.58 -3.90
C MET A 16 -0.64 13.21 -4.56
N ALA A 17 -0.19 13.04 -5.81
CA ALA A 17 -0.31 11.78 -6.52
C ALA A 17 0.56 10.66 -5.90
N THR A 18 1.74 11.00 -5.34
CA THR A 18 2.59 10.03 -4.65
C THR A 18 2.04 9.61 -3.29
N ALA A 19 1.15 10.39 -2.67
CA ALA A 19 0.49 10.05 -1.40
C ALA A 19 -0.64 9.03 -1.57
N ALA A 20 -1.14 8.83 -2.80
CA ALA A 20 -2.27 7.97 -3.12
C ALA A 20 -1.84 6.62 -3.76
N SER A 21 -0.73 6.03 -3.30
CA SER A 21 -0.34 4.70 -3.73
C SER A 21 -1.05 3.61 -2.93
N ALA A 22 -1.75 2.71 -3.62
CA ALA A 22 -2.31 1.50 -3.04
C ALA A 22 -1.19 0.50 -2.71
N ALA A 23 -1.29 -0.16 -1.56
CA ALA A 23 -0.36 -1.21 -1.16
C ALA A 23 -0.78 -2.57 -1.74
N THR A 24 0.21 -3.39 -2.08
CA THR A 24 0.00 -4.80 -2.42
C THR A 24 0.64 -5.66 -1.33
N TYR A 25 -0.14 -6.54 -0.70
CA TYR A 25 0.30 -7.38 0.40
C TYR A 25 0.32 -8.85 0.00
N THR A 26 1.48 -9.50 0.05
CA THR A 26 1.55 -10.95 -0.15
C THR A 26 0.96 -11.68 1.06
N VAL A 27 -0.12 -12.44 0.86
CA VAL A 27 -0.75 -13.21 1.94
C VAL A 27 0.22 -14.25 2.51
N GLY A 28 0.41 -14.22 3.83
CA GLY A 28 1.39 -15.07 4.51
C GLY A 28 2.85 -14.63 4.35
N ASP A 29 3.10 -13.45 3.77
CA ASP A 29 4.44 -12.89 3.51
C ASP A 29 5.38 -13.94 2.89
N SER A 30 6.52 -14.22 3.53
CA SER A 30 7.51 -15.18 3.03
C SER A 30 7.04 -16.64 3.09
N SER A 31 6.04 -16.95 3.92
CA SER A 31 5.45 -18.31 4.00
C SER A 31 4.46 -18.58 2.88
N GLY A 32 3.82 -17.53 2.33
CA GLY A 32 2.82 -17.64 1.28
C GLY A 32 1.49 -18.24 1.73
N TRP A 33 0.68 -18.64 0.75
CA TRP A 33 -0.63 -19.26 0.96
C TRP A 33 -0.50 -20.78 1.12
N ILE A 34 -0.44 -21.23 2.38
CA ILE A 34 -0.27 -22.64 2.78
C ILE A 34 -1.38 -23.10 3.73
N ILE A 35 -1.40 -24.40 4.03
CA ILE A 35 -2.10 -24.95 5.19
C ILE A 35 -1.18 -24.73 6.40
N PRO A 36 -1.52 -23.80 7.31
CA PRO A 36 -0.61 -23.43 8.38
C PRO A 36 -0.57 -24.52 9.47
N PRO A 37 0.58 -24.69 10.14
CA PRO A 37 0.72 -25.65 11.23
C PRO A 37 -0.06 -25.23 12.50
N THR A 38 -0.43 -23.95 12.58
CA THR A 38 -1.22 -23.39 13.68
C THR A 38 -2.44 -22.65 13.15
N PRO A 39 -3.58 -22.70 13.85
CA PRO A 39 -4.83 -22.10 13.38
C PRO A 39 -4.77 -20.57 13.29
N ASN A 40 -3.91 -19.93 14.09
CA ASN A 40 -3.81 -18.47 14.23
C ASN A 40 -2.83 -17.80 13.25
N PHE A 41 -2.27 -18.54 12.29
CA PHE A 41 -1.23 -18.02 11.39
C PHE A 41 -1.73 -16.80 10.59
N TYR A 42 -2.87 -16.92 9.91
CA TYR A 42 -3.41 -15.81 9.11
C TYR A 42 -4.01 -14.70 9.98
N ASP A 43 -4.55 -15.00 11.17
CA ASP A 43 -4.98 -13.97 12.12
C ASP A 43 -3.81 -13.09 12.56
N THR A 44 -2.66 -13.71 12.86
CA THR A 44 -1.43 -13.00 13.23
C THR A 44 -0.91 -12.17 12.06
N TRP A 45 -0.95 -12.72 10.84
CA TRP A 45 -0.58 -11.98 9.63
C TRP A 45 -1.47 -10.75 9.43
N VAL A 46 -2.80 -10.89 9.49
CA VAL A 46 -3.75 -9.77 9.37
C VAL A 46 -3.53 -8.72 10.46
N ALA A 47 -3.34 -9.13 11.71
CA ALA A 47 -3.11 -8.22 12.83
C ALA A 47 -1.84 -7.36 12.67
N SER A 48 -0.89 -7.79 11.83
CA SER A 48 0.33 -7.05 11.53
C SER A 48 0.20 -6.04 10.37
N LYS A 49 -0.94 -5.98 9.67
CA LYS A 49 -1.16 -5.12 8.50
C LYS A 49 -2.19 -4.02 8.79
N THR A 50 -2.14 -2.96 7.99
CA THR A 50 -3.17 -1.91 7.98
C THR A 50 -3.71 -1.79 6.56
N PHE A 51 -4.90 -2.33 6.32
CA PHE A 51 -5.53 -2.27 5.00
C PHE A 51 -6.25 -0.93 4.81
N ARG A 52 -6.05 -0.33 3.65
CA ARG A 52 -6.69 0.90 3.20
C ARG A 52 -7.53 0.60 1.95
N VAL A 53 -8.46 1.51 1.66
CA VAL A 53 -9.30 1.40 0.45
C VAL A 53 -8.38 1.44 -0.78
N ASN A 54 -8.62 0.53 -1.72
CA ASN A 54 -7.83 0.25 -2.93
C ASN A 54 -6.57 -0.61 -2.75
N ASP A 55 -6.23 -1.05 -1.54
CA ASP A 55 -5.15 -2.02 -1.34
C ASP A 55 -5.51 -3.39 -1.97
N LYS A 56 -4.47 -4.17 -2.28
CA LYS A 56 -4.57 -5.50 -2.90
C LYS A 56 -3.85 -6.56 -2.07
N LEU A 57 -4.30 -7.80 -2.24
CA LEU A 57 -3.70 -9.02 -1.70
C LEU A 57 -3.00 -9.83 -2.81
#